data_AF-A0A2S7SV37-F1
#
_entry.id   AF-A0A2S7SV37-F1
#
_cell.length_a   1.000
_cell.length_b   1.000
_cell.length_c   1.000
_cell.angle_alpha   90.00
_cell.angle_beta   90.00
_cell.angle_gamma   90.00
#
_symmetry.space_group_name_H-M   'P 1'
#
loop_
_entity.id
_entity.type
_entity.pdbx_description
1 polymer ?
#
loop_
_entity_poly.entity_id
_entity_poly.type
_entity_poly.pdbx_seq_one_letter_code
_entity_poly.pdbx_strand_id
1 'polypeptide(L)'
;MKLSQIAVVAMVTFIFAACAASKKKHKIAPPAPPVAPAVTSVPAKPIPDKSPDAPASSPASPFLFSKPADGIYAPGNDELAAIEPQYKGLKLEKLKEGYVLYAQGACTNCHNAKPIYPIPTSEWGGIIDDMSEKAMLTSAQKDAVYKYVLSIKATQPK
;
A
#
# COMPACT_ATOMS: atom_id res chain seq x y z
N MET A 1 -38.74 5.63 40.98
CA MET A 1 -39.41 4.39 41.46
C MET A 1 -39.70 3.49 40.26
N LYS A 2 -39.42 2.17 40.40
CA LYS A 2 -39.64 1.03 39.47
C LYS A 2 -38.65 0.97 38.28
N LEU A 3 -37.66 0.08 38.17
CA LEU A 3 -37.43 -1.36 38.48
C LEU A 3 -37.99 -2.35 37.42
N SER A 4 -37.09 -3.27 37.02
CA SER A 4 -37.24 -4.53 36.26
C SER A 4 -37.14 -4.45 34.72
N GLN A 5 -36.02 -4.88 34.12
CA GLN A 5 -35.56 -6.27 33.84
C GLN A 5 -36.32 -6.94 32.69
N ILE A 6 -35.58 -7.39 31.66
CA ILE A 6 -35.53 -8.79 31.17
C ILE A 6 -34.36 -8.91 30.18
N ALA A 7 -33.47 -9.83 30.50
CA ALA A 7 -32.40 -10.32 29.63
C ALA A 7 -32.96 -11.37 28.65
N VAL A 8 -32.48 -11.38 27.41
CA VAL A 8 -32.39 -12.61 26.61
C VAL A 8 -31.02 -12.65 25.95
N VAL A 9 -30.19 -13.52 26.53
CA VAL A 9 -28.92 -14.00 26.01
C VAL A 9 -29.23 -14.91 24.82
N ALA A 10 -28.72 -14.59 23.64
CA ALA A 10 -28.62 -15.53 22.52
C ALA A 10 -27.14 -15.65 22.14
N MET A 11 -26.46 -16.50 22.89
CA MET A 11 -25.07 -16.91 22.67
C MET A 11 -25.04 -17.90 21.50
N VAL A 12 -24.80 -17.40 20.29
CA VAL A 12 -24.55 -18.25 19.13
C VAL A 12 -23.04 -18.53 19.06
N THR A 13 -22.63 -19.63 19.65
CA THR A 13 -21.30 -20.20 19.50
C THR A 13 -21.13 -20.75 18.09
N PHE A 14 -20.45 -20.01 17.22
CA PHE A 14 -19.94 -20.57 15.97
C PHE A 14 -18.71 -21.43 16.27
N ILE A 15 -18.90 -22.75 16.22
CA ILE A 15 -17.83 -23.74 16.22
C ILE A 15 -17.23 -23.74 14.80
N PHE A 16 -16.12 -23.03 14.61
CA PHE A 16 -15.29 -23.21 13.41
C PHE A 16 -14.40 -24.43 13.61
N ALA A 17 -14.75 -25.51 12.90
CA ALA A 17 -13.95 -26.70 12.77
C ALA A 17 -12.59 -26.37 12.14
N ALA A 18 -11.51 -26.71 12.87
CA ALA A 18 -10.16 -26.66 12.36
C ALA A 18 -9.94 -27.79 11.35
N CYS A 19 -9.90 -27.47 10.06
CA CYS A 19 -9.32 -28.37 9.06
C CYS A 19 -7.79 -28.25 9.11
N ALA A 20 -7.16 -29.19 9.82
CA ALA A 20 -5.75 -29.48 9.66
C ALA A 20 -5.56 -30.40 8.44
N ALA A 21 -4.94 -29.90 7.37
CA ALA A 21 -4.51 -30.73 6.25
C ALA A 21 -3.04 -30.45 5.89
N SER A 22 -2.20 -31.38 6.36
CA SER A 22 -0.96 -31.92 5.79
C SER A 22 0.01 -31.00 5.02
N LYS A 23 1.16 -30.78 5.67
CA LYS A 23 2.42 -30.35 5.06
C LYS A 23 2.95 -31.43 4.10
N LYS A 24 2.77 -31.27 2.78
CA LYS A 24 3.66 -31.94 1.81
C LYS A 24 4.95 -31.13 1.69
N LYS A 25 6.03 -31.64 2.30
CA LYS A 25 7.39 -31.19 2.00
C LYS A 25 7.73 -31.65 0.57
N HIS A 26 7.56 -30.77 -0.42
CA HIS A 26 8.29 -30.91 -1.67
C HIS A 26 9.71 -30.41 -1.43
N LYS A 27 10.64 -31.37 -1.41
CA LYS A 27 12.08 -31.12 -1.47
C LYS A 27 12.38 -30.64 -2.88
N ILE A 28 12.23 -29.33 -3.11
CA ILE A 28 12.71 -28.68 -4.32
C ILE A 28 14.23 -28.70 -4.23
N ALA A 29 14.88 -29.41 -5.16
CA ALA A 29 16.31 -29.37 -5.35
C ALA A 29 16.73 -27.91 -5.61
N PRO A 30 17.87 -27.45 -5.07
CA PRO A 30 18.35 -26.10 -5.36
C PRO A 30 18.54 -25.95 -6.88
N PRO A 31 18.04 -24.85 -7.48
CA PRO A 31 18.40 -24.53 -8.86
C PRO A 31 19.91 -24.39 -8.95
N ALA A 32 20.48 -24.97 -10.00
CA ALA A 32 21.89 -24.83 -10.35
C ALA A 32 22.28 -23.33 -10.33
N PRO A 33 23.50 -22.99 -9.87
CA PRO A 33 23.95 -21.60 -9.88
C PRO A 33 23.91 -21.08 -11.32
N PRO A 34 23.39 -19.86 -11.56
CA PRO A 34 23.53 -19.23 -12.86
C PRO A 34 25.03 -19.06 -13.14
N VAL A 35 25.46 -19.62 -14.26
CA VAL A 35 26.77 -19.38 -14.85
C VAL A 35 26.88 -17.86 -15.07
N ALA A 36 27.70 -17.22 -14.24
CA ALA A 36 28.00 -15.80 -14.39
C ALA A 36 28.72 -15.59 -15.73
N PRO A 37 28.21 -14.74 -16.64
CA PRO A 37 29.03 -14.23 -17.72
C PRO A 37 30.09 -13.29 -17.11
N ALA A 38 31.33 -13.51 -17.54
CA ALA A 38 32.49 -12.70 -17.20
C ALA A 38 32.18 -11.20 -17.42
N VAL A 39 32.15 -10.45 -16.32
CA VAL A 39 32.12 -8.99 -16.35
C VAL A 39 33.53 -8.48 -16.60
N THR A 40 33.75 -8.02 -17.83
CA THR A 40 34.91 -7.22 -18.22
C THR A 40 34.98 -5.98 -17.32
N SER A 41 36.04 -5.90 -16.53
CA SER A 41 36.39 -4.75 -15.70
C SER A 41 36.76 -3.55 -16.58
N VAL A 42 35.92 -2.51 -16.57
CA VAL A 42 36.27 -1.17 -17.06
C VAL A 42 36.93 -0.40 -15.91
N PRO A 43 38.08 0.26 -16.11
CA PRO A 43 38.74 1.02 -15.04
C PRO A 43 37.94 2.29 -14.69
N ALA A 44 37.63 2.43 -13.39
CA ALA A 44 37.01 3.61 -12.81
C ALA A 44 38.01 4.78 -12.79
N LYS A 45 37.58 5.91 -13.38
CA LYS A 45 38.25 7.20 -13.29
C LYS A 45 37.98 7.81 -11.90
N PRO A 46 38.97 8.38 -11.20
CA PRO A 46 38.75 9.01 -9.89
C PRO A 46 37.89 10.28 -10.03
N ILE A 47 36.82 10.38 -9.25
CA ILE A 47 36.06 11.62 -9.05
C ILE A 47 36.58 12.26 -7.76
N PRO A 48 37.02 13.53 -7.77
CA PRO A 48 37.48 14.21 -6.56
C PRO A 48 36.32 14.60 -5.65
N ASP A 49 36.52 14.34 -4.37
CA ASP A 49 35.77 14.85 -3.22
C ASP A 49 35.53 16.36 -3.30
N LYS A 50 34.25 16.75 -3.19
CA LYS A 50 33.88 18.07 -2.67
C LYS A 50 32.47 18.03 -2.07
N SER A 51 32.42 17.72 -0.77
CA SER A 51 31.45 18.31 0.16
C SER A 51 31.98 19.69 0.62
N PRO A 52 31.23 20.59 1.25
CA PRO A 52 29.83 20.49 1.69
C PRO A 52 28.97 21.65 1.15
N ASP A 53 27.64 21.53 1.25
CA ASP A 53 26.77 22.64 1.64
C ASP A 53 25.34 22.11 1.78
N ALA A 54 24.87 22.10 3.03
CA ALA A 54 23.47 21.86 3.36
C ALA A 54 22.64 23.06 2.86
N PRO A 55 21.56 22.87 2.09
CA PRO A 55 20.63 23.95 1.89
C PRO A 55 19.81 24.16 3.17
N ALA A 56 19.93 25.39 3.63
CA ALA A 56 19.13 26.03 4.66
C ALA A 56 17.66 25.60 4.65
N SER A 57 17.13 25.41 5.86
CA SER A 57 15.71 25.34 6.15
C SER A 57 15.00 26.58 5.61
N SER A 58 14.35 26.45 4.45
CA SER A 58 13.35 27.43 4.02
C SER A 58 12.12 27.31 4.92
N PRO A 59 11.61 28.41 5.50
CA PRO A 59 10.34 28.39 6.21
C PRO A 59 9.24 28.08 5.19
N ALA A 60 8.59 26.93 5.35
CA ALA A 60 7.46 26.54 4.52
C ALA A 60 6.32 27.55 4.72
N SER A 61 6.10 28.40 3.73
CA SER A 61 4.86 29.18 3.60
C SER A 61 3.67 28.22 3.64
N PRO A 62 2.59 28.53 4.38
CA PRO A 62 1.38 27.72 4.42
C PRO A 62 0.58 27.96 3.14
N PHE A 63 1.11 27.52 2.01
CA PHE A 63 0.27 27.29 0.85
C PHE A 63 -0.64 26.12 1.23
N LEU A 64 -1.92 26.44 1.44
CA LEU A 64 -3.00 25.47 1.49
C LEU A 64 -3.06 24.81 0.12
N PHE A 65 -2.19 23.81 -0.11
CA PHE A 65 -2.23 22.99 -1.29
C PHE A 65 -3.52 22.18 -1.24
N SER A 66 -4.54 22.67 -1.93
CA SER A 66 -5.79 21.94 -2.12
C SER A 66 -5.48 20.58 -2.75
N LYS A 67 -6.02 19.51 -2.15
CA LYS A 67 -5.87 18.16 -2.66
C LYS A 67 -6.39 18.06 -4.10
N PRO A 68 -5.70 17.34 -5.01
CA PRO A 68 -6.17 17.14 -6.37
C PRO A 68 -7.59 16.56 -6.44
N ALA A 69 -8.36 17.00 -7.43
CA ALA A 69 -9.76 16.61 -7.62
C ALA A 69 -9.94 15.17 -8.09
N ASP A 70 -8.89 14.52 -8.60
CA ASP A 70 -8.90 13.10 -8.97
C ASP A 70 -8.57 12.18 -7.79
N GLY A 71 -8.11 12.72 -6.66
CA GLY A 71 -7.65 11.94 -5.53
C GLY A 71 -6.35 11.19 -5.80
N ILE A 72 -5.50 11.63 -6.73
CA ILE A 72 -4.19 11.01 -6.98
C ILE A 72 -3.09 11.93 -6.45
N TYR A 73 -2.63 11.69 -5.23
CA TYR A 73 -1.57 12.46 -4.59
C TYR A 73 -0.81 11.63 -3.56
N ALA A 74 0.42 12.04 -3.25
CA ALA A 74 1.23 11.36 -2.26
C ALA A 74 0.56 11.45 -0.86
N PRO A 75 0.40 10.34 -0.13
CA PRO A 75 -0.27 10.34 1.16
C PRO A 75 0.60 11.01 2.23
N GLY A 76 -0.06 11.76 3.12
CA GLY A 76 0.52 12.37 4.30
C GLY A 76 0.01 11.75 5.60
N ASN A 77 0.28 12.46 6.71
CA ASN A 77 -0.18 12.04 8.03
C ASN A 77 -1.71 12.04 8.14
N ASP A 78 -2.40 12.93 7.42
CA ASP A 78 -3.86 13.01 7.43
C ASP A 78 -4.49 11.73 6.87
N GLU A 79 -3.98 11.23 5.75
CA GLU A 79 -4.43 9.98 5.12
C GLU A 79 -4.16 8.77 6.02
N LEU A 80 -3.01 8.75 6.70
CA LEU A 80 -2.69 7.70 7.65
C LEU A 80 -3.63 7.71 8.85
N ALA A 81 -3.83 8.88 9.47
CA ALA A 81 -4.69 9.04 10.62
C ALA A 81 -6.15 8.69 10.30
N ALA A 82 -6.62 9.02 9.11
CA ALA A 82 -7.98 8.72 8.67
C ALA A 82 -8.26 7.20 8.54
N ILE A 83 -7.24 6.40 8.22
CA ILE A 83 -7.39 4.97 7.97
C ILE A 83 -6.92 4.08 9.13
N GLU A 84 -6.16 4.63 10.08
CA GLU A 84 -5.64 3.92 11.25
C GLU A 84 -6.71 3.14 12.04
N PRO A 85 -7.94 3.65 12.27
CA PRO A 85 -8.97 2.91 12.99
C PRO A 85 -9.34 1.56 12.33
N GLN A 86 -9.15 1.45 11.02
CA GLN A 86 -9.44 0.25 10.24
C GLN A 86 -8.21 -0.67 10.12
N TYR A 87 -7.00 -0.11 10.14
CA TYR A 87 -5.74 -0.83 9.94
C TYR A 87 -4.70 -0.46 10.98
N LYS A 88 -4.80 -1.08 12.16
CA LYS A 88 -3.87 -0.85 13.28
C LYS A 88 -2.42 -1.16 12.89
N GLY A 89 -1.52 -0.25 13.22
CA GLY A 89 -0.08 -0.40 12.95
C GLY A 89 0.32 -0.18 11.49
N LEU A 90 -0.60 0.32 10.65
CA LEU A 90 -0.23 0.82 9.33
C LEU A 90 0.77 1.97 9.46
N LYS A 91 1.74 2.03 8.55
CA LYS A 91 2.76 3.07 8.53
C LYS A 91 2.66 3.90 7.26
N LEU A 92 3.09 5.16 7.34
CA LEU A 92 3.08 6.08 6.20
C LEU A 92 3.91 5.56 5.02
N GLU A 93 5.02 4.86 5.29
CA GLU A 93 5.87 4.27 4.27
C GLU A 93 5.10 3.27 3.40
N LYS A 94 4.15 2.53 3.99
CA LYS A 94 3.34 1.56 3.25
C LYS A 94 2.33 2.24 2.34
N LEU A 95 1.75 3.37 2.77
CA LEU A 95 0.88 4.19 1.94
C LEU A 95 1.67 4.84 0.79
N LYS A 96 2.88 5.33 1.06
CA LYS A 96 3.78 5.88 0.03
C LYS A 96 4.20 4.83 -0.99
N GLU A 97 4.49 3.60 -0.55
CA GLU A 97 4.73 2.47 -1.46
C GLU A 97 3.52 2.23 -2.37
N GLY A 98 2.32 2.19 -1.80
CA GLY A 98 1.08 2.06 -2.56
C GLY A 98 0.87 3.16 -3.59
N TYR A 99 1.15 4.43 -3.23
CA TYR A 99 1.09 5.57 -4.13
C TYR A 99 2.05 5.43 -5.31
N VAL A 100 3.32 5.08 -5.05
CA VAL A 100 4.33 4.90 -6.12
C VAL A 100 3.88 3.82 -7.08
N LEU A 101 3.38 2.69 -6.58
CA LEU A 101 2.88 1.60 -7.43
C LEU A 101 1.65 2.03 -8.25
N TYR A 102 0.72 2.76 -7.65
CA TYR A 102 -0.54 3.16 -8.25
C TYR A 102 -0.41 4.25 -9.31
N ALA A 103 0.33 5.32 -8.99
CA ALA A 103 0.36 6.55 -9.77
C ALA A 103 1.58 6.69 -10.68
N GLN A 104 2.66 5.94 -10.41
CA GLN A 104 3.95 6.14 -11.07
C GLN A 104 4.62 4.83 -11.51
N GLY A 105 4.04 3.68 -11.15
CA GLY A 105 4.71 2.39 -11.20
C GLY A 105 3.92 1.34 -11.96
N ALA A 106 3.86 0.14 -11.38
CA ALA A 106 3.33 -1.05 -12.04
C ALA A 106 1.88 -0.88 -12.53
N CYS A 107 1.03 -0.15 -11.80
CA CYS A 107 -0.36 0.08 -12.21
C CYS A 107 -0.51 1.02 -13.40
N THR A 108 0.54 1.77 -13.77
CA THR A 108 0.52 2.71 -14.90
C THR A 108 1.17 2.18 -16.17
N ASN A 109 1.71 0.95 -16.16
CA ASN A 109 2.41 0.39 -17.32
C ASN A 109 1.50 0.03 -18.49
N CYS A 110 0.21 -0.22 -18.24
CA CYS A 110 -0.76 -0.62 -19.27
C CYS A 110 -1.75 0.49 -19.63
N HIS A 111 -2.08 1.36 -18.67
CA HIS A 111 -2.97 2.51 -18.84
C HIS A 111 -2.70 3.54 -17.74
N ASN A 112 -3.21 4.76 -17.88
CA ASN A 112 -3.09 5.77 -16.84
C ASN A 112 -3.83 5.35 -15.55
N ALA A 113 -3.36 5.84 -14.40
CA ALA A 113 -4.05 5.64 -13.13
C ALA A 113 -5.48 6.19 -13.19
N LYS A 114 -6.46 5.42 -12.70
CA LYS A 114 -7.85 5.86 -12.66
C LYS A 114 -8.03 6.91 -11.54
N PRO A 115 -8.91 7.90 -11.71
CA PRO A 115 -9.22 8.83 -10.62
C PRO A 115 -9.86 8.06 -9.46
N ILE A 116 -9.43 8.35 -8.23
CA ILE A 116 -9.83 7.64 -7.02
C ILE A 116 -11.24 8.04 -6.57
N TYR A 117 -11.52 9.34 -6.53
CA TYR A 117 -12.76 9.86 -5.95
C TYR A 117 -14.05 9.42 -6.65
N PRO A 118 -14.14 9.38 -8.00
CA PRO A 118 -15.37 9.00 -8.70
C PRO A 118 -15.78 7.54 -8.49
N ILE A 119 -14.85 6.67 -8.08
CA ILE A 119 -15.11 5.24 -7.92
C ILE A 119 -15.57 4.98 -6.47
N PRO A 120 -16.71 4.28 -6.27
CA PRO A 120 -17.20 3.90 -4.95
C PRO A 120 -16.19 3.03 -4.18
N THR A 121 -16.08 3.25 -2.86
CA THR A 121 -15.18 2.47 -1.98
C THR A 121 -15.39 0.96 -2.12
N SER A 122 -16.63 0.51 -2.31
CA SER A 122 -17.00 -0.90 -2.46
C SER A 122 -16.47 -1.58 -3.72
N GLU A 123 -16.13 -0.82 -4.77
CA GLU A 123 -15.66 -1.37 -6.05
C GLU A 123 -14.14 -1.60 -6.07
N TRP A 124 -13.40 -0.88 -5.23
CA TRP A 124 -11.94 -0.88 -5.26
C TRP A 124 -11.30 -2.23 -4.98
N GLY A 125 -11.94 -3.08 -4.16
CA GLY A 125 -11.43 -4.43 -3.89
C GLY A 125 -11.32 -5.24 -5.18
N GLY A 126 -12.41 -5.33 -5.96
CA GLY A 126 -12.43 -6.07 -7.22
C GLY A 126 -11.53 -5.45 -8.30
N ILE A 127 -11.46 -4.11 -8.37
CA ILE A 127 -10.57 -3.42 -9.32
C ILE A 127 -9.11 -3.74 -9.02
N ILE A 128 -8.70 -3.68 -7.76
CA ILE A 128 -7.32 -3.95 -7.38
C ILE A 128 -7.00 -5.43 -7.50
N ASP A 129 -7.96 -6.33 -7.27
CA ASP A 129 -7.79 -7.76 -7.54
C ASP A 129 -7.42 -8.00 -9.01
N ASP A 130 -8.23 -7.55 -9.97
CA ASP A 130 -7.99 -7.74 -11.40
C ASP A 130 -6.70 -7.05 -11.89
N MET A 131 -6.46 -5.80 -11.45
CA MET A 131 -5.27 -5.06 -11.87
C MET A 131 -3.98 -5.59 -11.24
N SER A 132 -4.03 -6.13 -10.01
CA SER A 132 -2.84 -6.68 -9.35
C SER A 132 -2.29 -7.90 -10.07
N GLU A 133 -3.16 -8.74 -10.64
CA GLU A 133 -2.75 -9.90 -11.43
C GLU A 133 -2.08 -9.46 -12.74
N LYS A 134 -2.71 -8.53 -13.47
CA LYS A 134 -2.18 -8.01 -14.74
C LYS A 134 -0.87 -7.24 -14.58
N ALA A 135 -0.74 -6.49 -13.48
CA ALA A 135 0.46 -5.74 -13.15
C ALA A 135 1.53 -6.58 -12.40
N MET A 136 1.28 -7.88 -12.21
CA MET A 136 2.17 -8.83 -11.54
C MET A 136 2.61 -8.37 -10.13
N LEU A 137 1.68 -7.74 -9.39
CA LEU A 137 1.95 -7.30 -8.02
C LEU A 137 2.02 -8.51 -7.08
N THR A 138 2.98 -8.47 -6.16
CA THR A 138 2.97 -9.36 -5.00
C THR A 138 1.78 -9.03 -4.09
N SER A 139 1.39 -9.98 -3.23
CA SER A 139 0.31 -9.76 -2.26
C SER A 139 0.57 -8.54 -1.35
N ALA A 140 1.84 -8.30 -0.99
CA ALA A 140 2.23 -7.17 -0.15
C ALA A 140 2.12 -5.82 -0.89
N GLN A 141 2.41 -5.80 -2.19
CA GLN A 141 2.28 -4.61 -3.03
C GLN A 141 0.82 -4.29 -3.32
N LYS A 142 0.01 -5.33 -3.61
CA LYS A 142 -1.45 -5.23 -3.76
C LYS A 142 -2.08 -4.62 -2.51
N ASP A 143 -1.72 -5.13 -1.33
CA ASP A 143 -2.19 -4.59 -0.04
C ASP A 143 -1.77 -3.12 0.17
N ALA A 144 -0.55 -2.75 -0.23
CA ALA A 144 -0.08 -1.36 -0.18
C ALA A 144 -0.95 -0.44 -1.05
N VAL A 145 -1.21 -0.85 -2.30
CA VAL A 145 -2.03 -0.10 -3.26
C VAL A 145 -3.46 0.04 -2.73
N TYR A 146 -4.05 -1.04 -2.20
CA TYR A 146 -5.39 -1.00 -1.63
C TYR A 146 -5.50 -0.04 -0.47
N LYS A 147 -4.57 -0.10 0.49
CA LYS A 147 -4.56 0.80 1.64
C LYS A 147 -4.30 2.25 1.26
N TYR A 148 -3.45 2.49 0.26
CA TYR A 148 -3.28 3.82 -0.33
C TYR A 148 -4.62 4.36 -0.84
N VAL A 149 -5.30 3.62 -1.71
CA VAL A 149 -6.59 4.06 -2.27
C VAL A 149 -7.62 4.35 -1.18
N LEU A 150 -7.76 3.45 -0.20
CA LEU A 150 -8.68 3.64 0.92
C LEU A 150 -8.32 4.86 1.79
N SER A 151 -7.03 5.13 1.98
CA SER A 151 -6.58 6.28 2.77
C SER A 151 -6.96 7.60 2.10
N ILE A 152 -6.85 7.67 0.77
CA ILE A 152 -7.27 8.84 0.00
C ILE A 152 -8.80 8.99 0.00
N LYS A 153 -9.54 7.88 -0.11
CA LYS A 153 -11.01 7.90 0.01
C LYS A 153 -11.45 8.38 1.40
N ALA A 154 -10.73 8.01 2.46
CA ALA A 154 -11.05 8.41 3.83
C ALA A 154 -10.88 9.93 4.06
N THR A 155 -10.01 10.59 3.29
CA THR A 155 -9.77 12.04 3.37
C THR A 155 -10.38 12.83 2.21
N GLN A 156 -11.27 12.20 1.44
CA GLN A 156 -11.98 12.85 0.34
C GLN A 156 -12.82 14.03 0.86
N PRO A 157 -12.70 15.23 0.25
CA PRO A 157 -13.59 16.35 0.53
C PRO A 157 -15.05 15.96 0.24
N LYS A 158 -15.95 16.26 1.18
CA LYS A 158 -17.40 16.01 1.04
C LYS A 158 -18.10 17.15 0.31
#